data_AF-A0A957H3V2-F1
#
_entry.id   AF-A0A957H3V2-F1
#
_cell.length_a   1.000
_cell.length_b   1.000
_cell.length_c   1.000
_cell.angle_alpha   90.00
_cell.angle_beta   90.00
_cell.angle_gamma   90.00
#
_symmetry.space_group_name_H-M   'P 1'
#
loop_
_entity.id
_entity.type
_entity.pdbx_description
1 polymer ?
#
loop_
_entity_poly.entity_id
_entity_poly.type
_entity_poly.pdbx_seq_one_letter_code
_entity_poly.pdbx_strand_id
1 'polypeptide(L)'
;TWLLLLAPLPVVLLMTLATHVTGGEQIWRAPYLVDHAIQVGRDYQGDLFELSRQEGVNYNAVASIRDQIGGRYTLHLGEILSEIATTVVVADFDNGAWIICRILAGNLNYCFDAAPIYFAETAAAIAGEPPADCLNCTFRDSFDWRGWLHRRQDQLGANPTITRELMQGDFVWLRISSSESDYSVRCQFRGLNTIKLDWCQE
;
A
#
# COMPACT_ATOMS: atom_id res chain seq x y z
N THR A 1 -23.75 41.55 18.57
CA THR A 1 -23.29 40.14 18.61
C THR A 1 -23.70 39.48 19.93
N TRP A 2 -25.00 39.44 20.26
CA TRP A 2 -25.52 38.90 21.53
C TRP A 2 -26.70 37.93 21.34
N LEU A 3 -27.14 37.70 20.10
CA LEU A 3 -28.31 36.89 19.75
C LEU A 3 -28.07 35.37 19.70
N LEU A 4 -26.82 34.91 19.88
CA LEU A 4 -26.48 33.48 19.86
C LEU A 4 -26.57 32.80 21.24
N LEU A 5 -26.84 33.55 22.31
CA LEU A 5 -26.93 33.01 23.68
C LEU A 5 -28.34 32.49 24.07
N LEU A 6 -29.32 32.60 23.17
CA LEU A 6 -30.71 32.17 23.41
C LEU A 6 -31.13 30.93 22.60
N ALA A 7 -30.22 30.31 21.86
CA ALA A 7 -30.52 29.05 21.20
C ALA A 7 -30.65 27.93 22.24
N PRO A 8 -31.72 27.12 22.22
CA PRO A 8 -31.85 26.01 23.15
C PRO A 8 -30.67 25.06 22.92
N LEU A 9 -30.05 24.61 24.02
CA LEU A 9 -28.89 23.70 24.06
C LEU A 9 -28.89 22.51 23.07
N PRO A 10 -30.03 21.92 22.64
CA PRO A 10 -30.02 20.84 21.63
C PRO A 10 -29.49 21.28 20.26
N VAL A 11 -29.61 22.56 19.90
CA VAL A 11 -29.22 23.05 18.56
C VAL A 11 -27.70 23.19 18.43
N VAL A 12 -27.00 23.48 19.52
CA VAL A 12 -25.52 23.58 19.53
C VAL A 12 -24.88 22.18 19.46
N LEU A 13 -25.52 21.16 20.05
CA LEU A 13 -25.07 19.77 19.99
C LEU A 13 -25.30 19.10 18.62
N LEU A 14 -26.30 19.54 17.84
CA LEU A 14 -26.56 19.00 16.50
C LEU A 14 -25.55 19.47 15.45
N MET A 15 -24.92 20.65 15.62
CA MET A 15 -23.94 21.15 14.66
C MET A 15 -22.53 20.56 14.82
N THR A 16 -22.19 20.00 15.98
CA THR A 16 -20.88 19.35 16.20
C THR A 16 -20.85 17.88 15.76
N LEU A 17 -22.01 17.25 15.55
CA LEU A 17 -22.11 15.87 15.06
C LEU A 17 -22.08 15.74 13.53
N ALA A 18 -22.28 16.83 12.79
CA ALA A 18 -22.31 16.78 11.32
C ALA A 18 -20.91 16.76 10.67
N THR A 19 -19.83 17.00 11.42
CA THR A 19 -18.47 17.11 10.87
C THR A 19 -17.59 15.89 11.11
N HIS A 20 -18.08 14.82 11.76
CA HIS A 20 -17.26 13.65 12.11
C HIS A 20 -17.75 12.31 11.52
N VAL A 21 -18.86 12.30 10.78
CA VAL A 21 -19.46 11.04 10.26
C VAL A 21 -18.95 10.66 8.86
N THR A 22 -18.40 11.59 8.09
CA THR A 22 -18.02 11.32 6.70
C THR A 22 -16.74 10.51 6.53
N GLY A 23 -15.83 10.51 7.51
CA GLY A 23 -14.56 9.77 7.42
C GLY A 23 -14.66 8.30 7.84
N GLY A 24 -15.38 8.02 8.94
CA GLY A 24 -15.48 6.67 9.51
C GLY A 24 -16.22 5.69 8.59
N GLU A 25 -17.31 6.13 7.96
CA GLU A 25 -18.15 5.25 7.14
C GLU A 25 -17.44 4.77 5.86
N GLN A 26 -16.51 5.57 5.32
CA GLN A 26 -15.74 5.20 4.12
C GLN A 26 -14.67 4.15 4.39
N ILE A 27 -14.02 4.18 5.57
CA ILE A 27 -12.94 3.26 5.92
C ILE A 27 -13.45 1.81 5.98
N TRP A 28 -14.63 1.58 6.58
CA TRP A 28 -15.19 0.23 6.74
C TRP A 28 -15.61 -0.42 5.41
N ARG A 29 -15.94 0.39 4.40
CA ARG A 29 -16.32 -0.11 3.07
C ARG A 29 -15.11 -0.43 2.19
N ALA A 30 -13.93 0.10 2.51
CA ALA A 30 -12.75 -0.04 1.67
C ALA A 30 -12.34 -1.51 1.44
N PRO A 31 -12.25 -2.39 2.46
CA PRO A 31 -11.97 -3.81 2.22
C PRO A 31 -13.03 -4.50 1.37
N TYR A 32 -14.31 -4.16 1.54
CA TYR A 32 -15.39 -4.72 0.72
C TYR A 32 -15.27 -4.33 -0.76
N LEU A 33 -14.96 -3.07 -1.06
CA LEU A 33 -14.76 -2.62 -2.44
C LEU A 33 -13.60 -3.36 -3.12
N VAL A 34 -12.51 -3.59 -2.38
CA VAL A 34 -11.34 -4.31 -2.87
C VAL A 34 -11.65 -5.80 -3.05
N ASP A 35 -12.30 -6.43 -2.07
CA ASP A 35 -12.77 -7.81 -2.16
C ASP A 35 -13.62 -8.02 -3.41
N HIS A 36 -14.62 -7.14 -3.60
CA HIS A 36 -15.53 -7.23 -4.73
C HIS A 36 -14.81 -7.03 -6.08
N ALA A 37 -13.90 -6.06 -6.17
CA ALA A 37 -13.12 -5.84 -7.38
C ALA A 37 -12.16 -7.00 -7.69
N ILE A 38 -11.55 -7.62 -6.68
CA ILE A 38 -10.71 -8.81 -6.83
C ILE A 38 -11.53 -9.99 -7.36
N GLN A 39 -12.70 -10.24 -6.78
CA GLN A 39 -13.59 -11.32 -7.23
C GLN A 39 -14.04 -11.12 -8.67
N VAL A 40 -14.50 -9.91 -9.03
CA VAL A 40 -14.91 -9.60 -10.39
C VAL A 40 -13.72 -9.67 -11.36
N GLY A 41 -12.58 -9.09 -10.99
CA GLY A 41 -11.36 -9.13 -11.80
C GLY A 41 -10.88 -10.56 -12.09
N ARG A 42 -11.02 -11.47 -11.12
CA ARG A 42 -10.70 -12.89 -11.29
C ARG A 42 -11.66 -13.58 -12.25
N ASP A 43 -12.96 -13.39 -12.06
CA ASP A 43 -13.96 -14.28 -12.65
C ASP A 43 -14.53 -13.73 -13.99
N TYR A 44 -14.59 -12.40 -14.17
CA TYR A 44 -15.25 -11.77 -15.33
C TYR A 44 -14.37 -11.72 -16.57
N GLN A 45 -14.64 -12.55 -17.58
CA GLN A 45 -13.80 -12.67 -18.78
C GLN A 45 -13.84 -11.48 -19.76
N GLY A 46 -14.72 -10.50 -19.56
CA GLY A 46 -14.87 -9.36 -20.45
C GLY A 46 -13.94 -8.18 -20.15
N ASP A 47 -14.25 -7.04 -20.75
CA ASP A 47 -13.56 -5.77 -20.51
C ASP A 47 -14.02 -5.13 -19.19
N LEU A 48 -13.10 -5.05 -18.22
CA LEU A 48 -13.37 -4.48 -16.91
C LEU A 48 -13.66 -2.98 -16.97
N PHE A 49 -13.14 -2.25 -17.96
CA PHE A 49 -13.44 -0.83 -18.14
C PHE A 49 -14.90 -0.63 -18.57
N GLU A 50 -15.37 -1.41 -19.53
CA GLU A 50 -16.76 -1.34 -19.97
C GLU A 50 -17.72 -1.79 -18.87
N LEU A 51 -17.40 -2.85 -18.12
CA LEU A 51 -18.16 -3.26 -16.94
C LEU A 51 -18.21 -2.12 -15.90
N SER A 52 -17.09 -1.44 -15.67
CA SER A 52 -17.01 -0.34 -14.72
C SER A 52 -17.99 0.80 -15.05
N ARG A 53 -18.12 1.12 -16.34
CA ARG A 53 -19.04 2.15 -16.82
C ARG A 53 -20.51 1.76 -16.64
N GLN A 54 -20.82 0.47 -16.74
CA GLN A 54 -22.18 -0.05 -16.61
C GLN A 54 -22.65 -0.09 -15.15
N GLU A 55 -21.78 -0.53 -14.24
CA GLU A 55 -22.13 -0.79 -12.84
C GLU A 55 -21.76 0.36 -11.90
N GLY A 56 -20.97 1.34 -12.36
CA GLY A 56 -20.55 2.49 -11.56
C GLY A 56 -19.49 2.18 -10.52
N VAL A 57 -18.87 0.99 -10.59
CA VAL A 57 -17.73 0.57 -9.76
C VAL A 57 -16.49 0.44 -10.63
N ASN A 58 -15.36 0.98 -10.20
CA ASN A 58 -14.14 0.95 -10.99
C ASN A 58 -13.42 -0.42 -10.92
N TYR A 59 -13.92 -1.42 -11.62
CA TYR A 59 -13.25 -2.72 -11.80
C TYR A 59 -11.98 -2.62 -12.62
N ASN A 60 -11.85 -1.61 -13.49
CA ASN A 60 -10.61 -1.37 -14.23
C ASN A 60 -9.40 -1.13 -13.29
N ALA A 61 -9.62 -0.79 -12.03
CA ALA A 61 -8.59 -0.64 -11.00
C ALA A 61 -7.71 -1.89 -10.84
N VAL A 62 -8.20 -3.09 -11.14
CA VAL A 62 -7.46 -4.36 -10.99
C VAL A 62 -6.93 -4.91 -12.32
N ALA A 63 -7.16 -4.22 -13.44
CA ALA A 63 -6.88 -4.75 -14.77
C ALA A 63 -5.40 -5.11 -14.98
N SER A 64 -4.47 -4.29 -14.47
CA SER A 64 -3.02 -4.48 -14.62
C SER A 64 -2.46 -5.62 -13.75
N ILE A 65 -3.16 -6.01 -12.69
CA ILE A 65 -2.73 -7.04 -11.74
C ILE A 65 -3.58 -8.31 -11.84
N ARG A 66 -4.41 -8.40 -12.88
CA ARG A 66 -5.37 -9.48 -13.05
C ARG A 66 -4.73 -10.86 -13.05
N ASP A 67 -3.57 -11.00 -13.71
CA ASP A 67 -2.82 -12.26 -13.77
C ASP A 67 -2.22 -12.68 -12.41
N GLN A 68 -2.15 -11.75 -11.46
CA GLN A 68 -1.66 -12.01 -10.10
C GLN A 68 -2.78 -12.41 -9.13
N ILE A 69 -4.04 -12.10 -9.49
CA ILE A 69 -5.21 -12.47 -8.69
C ILE A 69 -5.46 -13.97 -8.83
N GLY A 70 -4.93 -14.75 -7.90
CA GLY A 70 -5.11 -16.19 -7.86
C GLY A 70 -5.02 -16.75 -6.44
N GLY A 71 -5.75 -17.83 -6.17
CA GLY A 71 -5.74 -18.48 -4.86
C GLY A 71 -6.59 -17.76 -3.81
N ARG A 72 -6.29 -18.02 -2.53
CA ARG A 72 -6.95 -17.38 -1.39
C ARG A 72 -6.17 -16.14 -1.00
N TYR A 73 -6.87 -15.16 -0.43
CA TYR A 73 -6.24 -13.96 0.08
C TYR A 73 -6.84 -13.53 1.41
N THR A 74 -6.08 -12.68 2.10
CA THR A 74 -6.56 -11.91 3.25
C THR A 74 -6.50 -10.43 2.93
N LEU A 75 -7.44 -9.66 3.47
CA LEU A 75 -7.46 -8.21 3.33
C LEU A 75 -7.15 -7.56 4.67
N HIS A 76 -6.33 -6.52 4.64
CA HIS A 76 -6.08 -5.68 5.80
C HIS A 76 -6.03 -4.21 5.41
N LEU A 77 -6.38 -3.35 6.37
CA LEU A 77 -6.14 -1.92 6.26
C LEU A 77 -4.63 -1.67 6.41
N GLY A 78 -4.04 -1.03 5.41
CA GLY A 78 -2.62 -0.73 5.38
C GLY A 78 -2.33 0.66 5.96
N GLU A 79 -2.88 1.70 5.33
CA GLU A 79 -2.62 3.11 5.68
C GLU A 79 -3.90 3.93 5.50
N ILE A 80 -4.12 4.93 6.37
CA ILE A 80 -5.26 5.86 6.26
C ILE A 80 -4.68 7.28 6.20
N LEU A 81 -4.85 7.93 5.05
CA LEU A 81 -4.39 9.29 4.77
C LEU A 81 -5.60 10.22 4.76
N SER A 82 -5.98 10.66 5.95
CA SER A 82 -7.23 11.41 6.17
C SER A 82 -7.24 12.77 5.47
N GLU A 83 -6.06 13.39 5.30
CA GLU A 83 -5.86 14.71 4.72
C GLU A 83 -6.23 14.75 3.23
N ILE A 84 -6.12 13.61 2.56
CA ILE A 84 -6.41 13.44 1.14
C ILE A 84 -7.49 12.38 0.89
N ALA A 85 -8.29 12.09 1.93
CA ALA A 85 -9.40 11.12 1.89
C ALA A 85 -9.02 9.78 1.24
N THR A 86 -7.79 9.29 1.49
CA THR A 86 -7.29 8.05 0.90
C THR A 86 -7.20 6.96 1.96
N THR A 87 -7.75 5.80 1.67
CA THR A 87 -7.57 4.56 2.44
C THR A 87 -6.82 3.56 1.57
N VAL A 88 -5.80 2.94 2.13
CA VAL A 88 -5.00 1.92 1.49
C VAL A 88 -5.39 0.56 2.06
N VAL A 89 -5.79 -0.35 1.19
CA VAL A 89 -6.12 -1.73 1.53
C VAL A 89 -5.09 -2.63 0.85
N VAL A 90 -4.68 -3.66 1.55
CA VAL A 90 -3.69 -4.60 1.08
C VAL A 90 -4.35 -5.97 0.97
N ALA A 91 -4.13 -6.61 -0.17
CA ALA A 91 -4.51 -7.99 -0.41
C ALA A 91 -3.26 -8.87 -0.44
N ASP A 92 -3.20 -9.83 0.49
CA ASP A 92 -2.11 -10.78 0.62
C ASP A 92 -2.58 -12.16 0.17
N PHE A 93 -2.04 -12.66 -0.95
CA PHE A 93 -2.45 -13.91 -1.58
C PHE A 93 -1.52 -15.06 -1.20
N ASP A 94 -2.08 -16.27 -1.08
CA ASP A 94 -1.32 -17.47 -0.74
C ASP A 94 -0.38 -17.95 -1.86
N ASN A 95 -0.53 -17.42 -3.07
CA ASN A 95 0.41 -17.59 -4.18
C ASN A 95 1.65 -16.67 -4.08
N GLY A 96 1.74 -15.82 -3.05
CA GLY A 96 2.83 -14.88 -2.81
C GLY A 96 2.62 -13.49 -3.42
N ALA A 97 1.55 -13.28 -4.19
CA ALA A 97 1.20 -11.96 -4.69
C ALA A 97 0.74 -11.05 -3.56
N TRP A 98 1.13 -9.78 -3.64
CA TRP A 98 0.74 -8.75 -2.70
C TRP A 98 0.33 -7.52 -3.49
N ILE A 99 -0.96 -7.22 -3.41
CA ILE A 99 -1.58 -6.11 -4.14
C ILE A 99 -1.93 -5.00 -3.15
N ILE A 100 -1.55 -3.77 -3.47
CA ILE A 100 -2.00 -2.57 -2.77
C ILE A 100 -3.09 -1.90 -3.59
N CYS A 101 -4.23 -1.65 -2.97
CA CYS A 101 -5.35 -0.94 -3.55
C CYS A 101 -5.58 0.38 -2.83
N ARG A 102 -5.82 1.44 -3.60
CA ARG A 102 -6.15 2.77 -3.08
C ARG A 102 -7.60 3.10 -3.28
N ILE A 103 -8.24 3.51 -2.20
CA ILE A 103 -9.60 4.00 -2.16
C ILE A 103 -9.52 5.50 -1.92
N LEU A 104 -9.99 6.30 -2.88
CA LEU A 104 -9.99 7.76 -2.81
C LEU A 104 -11.43 8.25 -2.67
N ALA A 105 -11.70 8.99 -1.60
CA ALA A 105 -13.03 9.51 -1.27
C ALA A 105 -14.13 8.43 -1.35
N GLY A 106 -13.82 7.23 -0.85
CA GLY A 106 -14.76 6.10 -0.81
C GLY A 106 -14.90 5.32 -2.13
N ASN A 107 -14.14 5.66 -3.17
CA ASN A 107 -14.16 4.98 -4.47
C ASN A 107 -12.85 4.23 -4.71
N LEU A 108 -12.94 3.00 -5.21
CA LEU A 108 -11.75 2.26 -5.64
C LEU A 108 -11.09 2.99 -6.81
N ASN A 109 -9.83 3.39 -6.64
CA ASN A 109 -9.11 4.18 -7.62
C ASN A 109 -8.20 3.30 -8.49
N TYR A 110 -7.22 2.64 -7.88
CA TYR A 110 -6.34 1.70 -8.58
C TYR A 110 -5.75 0.68 -7.61
N CYS A 111 -5.38 -0.48 -8.15
CA CYS A 111 -4.63 -1.53 -7.48
C CYS A 111 -3.34 -1.82 -8.25
N PHE A 112 -2.28 -2.16 -7.53
CA PHE A 112 -0.98 -2.44 -8.14
C PHE A 112 -0.22 -3.49 -7.34
N ASP A 113 0.71 -4.16 -8.02
CA ASP A 113 1.65 -5.09 -7.41
C ASP A 113 2.63 -4.29 -6.56
N ALA A 114 2.68 -4.58 -5.28
CA ALA A 114 3.53 -3.88 -4.35
C ALA A 114 4.99 -4.35 -4.43
N ALA A 115 5.23 -5.61 -4.79
CA ALA A 115 6.54 -6.23 -4.72
C ALA A 115 7.64 -5.45 -5.46
N PRO A 116 7.41 -4.94 -6.69
CA PRO A 116 8.42 -4.15 -7.41
C PRO A 116 8.94 -2.95 -6.62
N ILE A 117 8.06 -2.25 -5.88
CA ILE A 117 8.46 -1.02 -5.17
C ILE A 117 9.41 -1.35 -4.00
N TYR A 118 9.23 -2.49 -3.34
CA TYR A 118 10.10 -2.89 -2.24
C TYR A 118 11.37 -3.58 -2.73
N PHE A 119 11.26 -4.46 -3.73
CA PHE A 119 12.37 -5.29 -4.18
C PHE A 119 13.32 -4.52 -5.09
N ALA A 120 12.81 -3.78 -6.07
CA ALA A 120 13.66 -3.03 -6.99
C ALA A 120 14.40 -1.90 -6.27
N GLU A 121 13.72 -1.16 -5.39
CA GLU A 121 14.34 -0.07 -4.63
C GLU A 121 15.38 -0.58 -3.62
N THR A 122 15.14 -1.75 -3.02
CA THR A 122 16.14 -2.39 -2.16
C THR A 122 17.36 -2.83 -2.96
N ALA A 123 17.15 -3.45 -4.13
CA ALA A 123 18.24 -3.84 -5.02
C ALA A 123 19.06 -2.62 -5.49
N ALA A 124 18.39 -1.53 -5.90
CA ALA A 124 19.03 -0.27 -6.26
C ALA A 124 19.84 0.32 -5.10
N ALA A 125 19.29 0.30 -3.87
CA ALA A 125 20.00 0.78 -2.69
C ALA A 125 21.27 -0.03 -2.38
N ILE A 126 21.26 -1.34 -2.61
CA ILE A 126 22.46 -2.20 -2.49
C ILE A 126 23.47 -1.87 -3.58
N ALA A 127 23.02 -1.69 -4.82
CA ALA A 127 23.87 -1.32 -5.95
C ALA A 127 24.44 0.12 -5.85
N GLY A 128 23.94 0.93 -4.93
CA GLY A 128 24.30 2.35 -4.81
C GLY A 128 23.65 3.23 -5.89
N GLU A 129 22.63 2.71 -6.57
CA GLU A 129 21.89 3.43 -7.60
C GLU A 129 20.89 4.40 -6.96
N PRO A 130 20.60 5.54 -7.62
CA PRO A 130 19.50 6.38 -7.19
C PRO A 130 18.18 5.61 -7.30
N PRO A 131 17.18 5.93 -6.45
CA PRO A 131 15.86 5.35 -6.57
C PRO A 131 15.32 5.65 -7.98
N ALA A 132 14.59 4.70 -8.57
CA ALA A 132 14.02 4.93 -9.87
C ALA A 132 13.05 6.14 -9.80
N ASP A 133 12.97 6.92 -10.89
CA ASP A 133 11.92 7.93 -11.05
C ASP A 133 10.57 7.20 -11.19
N CYS A 134 10.02 6.71 -10.09
CA CYS A 134 8.70 6.14 -10.08
C CYS A 134 7.70 7.25 -9.76
N LEU A 135 6.76 7.43 -10.69
CA LEU A 135 5.82 8.56 -10.74
C LEU A 135 4.99 8.76 -9.44
N ASN A 136 4.99 7.80 -8.52
CA ASN A 136 4.21 7.80 -7.28
C ASN A 136 4.87 7.15 -6.06
N CYS A 137 6.13 6.72 -6.13
CA CYS A 137 6.83 6.21 -4.94
C CYS A 137 7.92 7.20 -4.54
N THR A 138 7.65 7.93 -3.48
CA THR A 138 8.70 8.70 -2.81
C THR A 138 9.42 7.72 -1.90
N PHE A 139 10.41 6.99 -2.43
CA PHE A 139 11.33 6.26 -1.56
C PHE A 139 12.14 7.29 -0.78
N ARG A 140 11.81 7.49 0.50
CA ARG A 140 12.52 8.41 1.39
C ARG A 140 13.41 7.60 2.28
N ASP A 141 14.65 7.40 1.86
CA ASP A 141 15.68 6.95 2.78
C ASP A 141 16.10 8.09 3.69
N SER A 142 16.45 7.78 4.95
CA SER A 142 17.53 8.53 5.57
C SER A 142 18.80 8.08 4.86
N PHE A 143 19.59 9.01 4.31
CA PHE A 143 20.86 8.76 3.60
C PHE A 143 21.76 7.70 4.28
N ASP A 144 21.65 7.56 5.60
CA ASP A 144 22.36 6.59 6.42
C ASP A 144 22.14 5.12 6.01
N TRP A 145 20.92 4.72 5.63
CA TRP A 145 20.60 3.32 5.35
C TRP A 145 20.95 2.88 3.93
N ARG A 146 20.79 3.74 2.92
CA ARG A 146 21.25 3.46 1.56
C ARG A 146 22.77 3.25 1.55
N GLY A 147 23.52 4.15 2.22
CA GLY A 147 24.97 3.98 2.37
C GLY A 147 25.34 2.72 3.17
N TRP A 148 24.54 2.34 4.17
CA TRP A 148 24.76 1.12 4.95
C TRP A 148 24.56 -0.16 4.14
N LEU A 149 23.53 -0.21 3.29
CA LEU A 149 23.26 -1.33 2.38
C LEU A 149 24.33 -1.43 1.30
N HIS A 150 24.69 -0.30 0.69
CA HIS A 150 25.74 -0.27 -0.34
C HIS A 150 27.09 -0.76 0.18
N ARG A 151 27.49 -0.40 1.40
CA ARG A 151 28.73 -0.92 2.03
C ARG A 151 28.73 -2.44 2.25
N ARG A 152 27.58 -3.10 2.12
CA ARG A 152 27.42 -4.57 2.24
C ARG A 152 27.23 -5.26 0.90
N GLN A 153 27.30 -4.53 -0.21
CA GLN A 153 27.17 -5.10 -1.55
C GLN A 153 28.12 -6.29 -1.76
N ASP A 154 29.38 -6.19 -1.32
CA ASP A 154 30.36 -7.28 -1.44
C ASP A 154 29.96 -8.56 -0.68
N GLN A 155 29.23 -8.43 0.44
CA GLN A 155 28.77 -9.58 1.23
C GLN A 155 27.46 -10.15 0.68
N LEU A 156 26.57 -9.28 0.22
CA LEU A 156 25.28 -9.63 -0.37
C LEU A 156 25.41 -10.16 -1.81
N GLY A 157 26.52 -9.87 -2.48
CA GLY A 157 26.75 -10.22 -3.88
C GLY A 157 26.01 -9.30 -4.85
N ALA A 158 26.25 -9.52 -6.15
CA ALA A 158 25.65 -8.70 -7.22
C ALA A 158 24.14 -8.97 -7.41
N ASN A 159 23.67 -10.17 -7.06
CA ASN A 159 22.29 -10.61 -7.22
C ASN A 159 21.77 -11.19 -5.91
N PRO A 160 21.50 -10.36 -4.89
CA PRO A 160 20.93 -10.83 -3.64
C PRO A 160 19.50 -11.32 -3.85
N THR A 161 19.10 -12.34 -3.10
CA THR A 161 17.70 -12.76 -3.03
C THR A 161 16.95 -11.89 -2.03
N ILE A 162 15.93 -11.18 -2.49
CA ILE A 162 15.08 -10.33 -1.65
C ILE A 162 13.72 -10.99 -1.51
N THR A 163 13.31 -11.28 -0.28
CA THR A 163 12.01 -11.88 0.03
C THR A 163 11.25 -11.07 1.06
N ARG A 164 9.93 -11.00 0.90
CA ARG A 164 9.05 -10.49 1.96
C ARG A 164 8.88 -11.56 3.02
N GLU A 165 9.12 -11.21 4.26
CA GLU A 165 8.85 -12.09 5.40
C GLU A 165 7.48 -11.85 6.01
N LEU A 166 7.12 -10.57 6.17
CA LEU A 166 5.91 -10.16 6.87
C LEU A 166 5.48 -8.78 6.40
N MET A 167 4.17 -8.54 6.46
CA MET A 167 3.58 -7.22 6.43
C MET A 167 2.58 -7.06 7.59
N GLN A 168 2.62 -5.91 8.25
CA GLN A 168 1.69 -5.58 9.34
C GLN A 168 1.39 -4.08 9.32
N GLY A 169 0.16 -3.72 8.98
CA GLY A 169 -0.24 -2.32 8.81
C GLY A 169 0.55 -1.66 7.68
N ASP A 170 1.25 -0.58 7.98
CA ASP A 170 2.13 0.13 7.05
C ASP A 170 3.59 -0.35 7.12
N PHE A 171 3.90 -1.40 7.89
CA PHE A 171 5.25 -1.95 8.01
C PHE A 171 5.45 -3.19 7.17
N VAL A 172 6.61 -3.27 6.51
CA VAL A 172 7.02 -4.37 5.65
C VAL A 172 8.41 -4.83 6.06
N TRP A 173 8.57 -6.13 6.30
CA TRP A 173 9.88 -6.73 6.60
C TRP A 173 10.37 -7.52 5.40
N LEU A 174 11.56 -7.18 4.95
CA LEU A 174 12.28 -7.90 3.90
C LEU A 174 13.47 -8.64 4.50
N ARG A 175 13.74 -9.83 3.97
CA ARG A 175 15.02 -10.52 4.10
C ARG A 175 15.78 -10.37 2.80
N ILE A 176 17.04 -9.97 2.91
CA ILE A 176 17.98 -9.83 1.81
C ILE A 176 19.09 -10.83 2.08
N SER A 177 19.23 -11.84 1.24
CA SER A 177 20.20 -12.93 1.40
C SER A 177 21.19 -12.92 0.25
N SER A 178 22.46 -13.17 0.58
CA SER A 178 23.49 -13.41 -0.41
C SER A 178 23.15 -14.66 -1.23
N SER A 179 23.42 -14.62 -2.53
CA SER A 179 23.34 -15.80 -3.40
C SER A 179 24.60 -16.67 -3.35
N GLU A 180 25.68 -16.15 -2.73
CA GLU A 180 27.01 -16.77 -2.75
C GLU A 180 27.53 -17.15 -1.34
N SER A 181 26.88 -16.66 -0.28
CA SER A 181 27.27 -16.92 1.12
C SER A 181 26.05 -17.04 2.04
N ASP A 182 26.27 -17.44 3.29
CA ASP A 182 25.22 -17.50 4.31
C ASP A 182 24.88 -16.12 4.90
N TYR A 183 25.43 -15.03 4.34
CA TYR A 183 25.15 -13.68 4.80
C TYR A 183 23.72 -13.27 4.48
N SER A 184 23.01 -12.71 5.46
CA SER A 184 21.68 -12.13 5.26
C SER A 184 21.47 -10.92 6.14
N VAL A 185 20.60 -10.02 5.71
CA VAL A 185 20.12 -8.90 6.51
C VAL A 185 18.60 -8.83 6.46
N ARG A 186 18.00 -8.38 7.54
CA ARG A 186 16.58 -8.08 7.65
C ARG A 186 16.38 -6.58 7.69
N CYS A 187 15.55 -6.05 6.80
CA CYS A 187 15.24 -4.63 6.74
C CYS A 187 13.74 -4.38 6.97
N GLN A 188 13.43 -3.34 7.75
CA GLN A 188 12.06 -2.88 7.96
C GLN A 188 11.81 -1.60 7.16
N PHE A 189 10.74 -1.61 6.38
CA PHE A 189 10.21 -0.47 5.67
C PHE A 189 8.91 -0.01 6.32
N ARG A 190 8.61 1.28 6.21
CA ARG A 190 7.36 1.89 6.67
C ARG A 190 6.72 2.72 5.56
N GLY A 191 5.39 2.67 5.52
CA GLY A 191 4.55 3.38 4.57
C GLY A 191 4.23 2.56 3.33
N LEU A 192 3.04 2.82 2.76
CA LEU A 192 2.54 2.19 1.54
C LEU A 192 2.36 3.21 0.41
N ASN A 193 2.16 4.48 0.77
CA ASN A 193 2.17 5.60 -0.17
C ASN A 193 3.59 6.17 -0.38
N THR A 194 4.29 6.44 0.71
CA THR A 194 5.68 6.90 0.72
C THR A 194 6.46 5.87 1.51
N ILE A 195 7.36 5.15 0.85
CA ILE A 195 8.11 4.07 1.49
C ILE A 195 9.39 4.63 2.06
N LYS A 196 9.64 4.34 3.34
CA LYS A 196 10.86 4.69 4.04
C LYS A 196 11.53 3.44 4.58
N LEU A 197 12.81 3.28 4.28
CA LEU A 197 13.65 2.32 4.98
C LEU A 197 13.94 2.84 6.39
N ASP A 198 13.38 2.19 7.40
CA ASP A 198 13.48 2.63 8.80
C ASP A 198 14.72 2.03 9.49
N TRP A 199 15.03 0.76 9.28
CA TRP A 199 16.27 0.13 9.74
C TRP A 199 16.60 -1.21 9.06
N CYS A 200 17.86 -1.65 9.17
CA CYS A 200 18.34 -2.99 8.80
C CYS A 200 19.19 -3.61 9.92
N GLN A 201 19.12 -4.93 10.08
CA GLN A 201 19.97 -5.72 10.98
C GLN A 201 20.45 -7.00 10.29
N GLU A 202 21.55 -7.57 10.78
CA GLU A 202 22.10 -8.87 10.35
C GLU A 202 21.35 -10.03 11.03
#